data_AF-A0A3D6C0F2-F1
#
_entry.id   AF-A0A3D6C0F2-F1
#
_cell.length_a   1.000
_cell.length_b   1.000
_cell.length_c   1.000
_cell.angle_alpha   90.00
_cell.angle_beta   90.00
_cell.angle_gamma   90.00
#
_symmetry.space_group_name_H-M   'P 1'
#
loop_
_entity.id
_entity.type
_entity.pdbx_description
1 polymer ?
#
loop_
_entity_poly.entity_id
_entity_poly.type
_entity_poly.pdbx_seq_one_letter_code
_entity_poly.pdbx_strand_id
1 'polypeptide(L)'
;MGKLNLFIAIILGLFSTLLVQPVFSNQRIEKDTDHDGKTDRVMIYSDKGTIQTVEIDTDQDGWPERIQEYDHGLINVIKRDMDDDGFRETRDFFVSGKRTTQHRLDARGNLAQITCFDAHEKVLEIRKDTNHDARFDTFYYFENGVLKRVTKDTDGNGIVNIRTFYQNQRPARQQEDGDEDGVVDRLLIFDSKGQVEKISKDAFEKDKYRITQFFENGGLKEQQKDRNADSNIDAVIRYVNDLPVEQKKDDNFDGRIDVIHQFEKGVLSYRKMDRDADGQWDYFARFDQKGRCIEVREDNTHNGQVDLVRNFKGPDLVSVEQDSDSDGFFETVSLFENQKPVKKMVDKNKDGQPDTIILFNSRGKKEKLILDANLDGKTDVWQFYCDDLLTERHQDEDHDGFVDIAEYYSDDGQLEKIEEKISGNNYLTWFYAKKEILARGEQDKDQDGRTDIWYLYEKGRLTEVHEDTNADGKPDLWESYDKTRAMVKRQRDLDYDGIPDFTDGP
;
A
#
# COMPACT_ATOMS: atom_id res chain seq x y z
N MET A 1 -18.18 -101.63 49.62
CA MET A 1 -17.91 -101.11 50.97
C MET A 1 -18.41 -99.68 51.01
N GLY A 2 -19.43 -99.22 51.73
CA GLY A 2 -20.43 -99.82 52.62
C GLY A 2 -21.44 -98.74 53.04
N LYS A 3 -22.68 -99.17 53.34
CA LYS A 3 -23.74 -98.58 54.23
C LYS A 3 -24.20 -97.13 53.93
N LEU A 4 -25.45 -96.81 53.57
CA LEU A 4 -26.80 -97.08 54.12
C LEU A 4 -27.06 -96.49 55.53
N ASN A 5 -28.00 -95.52 55.62
CA ASN A 5 -29.06 -95.27 56.64
C ASN A 5 -29.47 -93.77 56.59
N LEU A 6 -30.70 -93.31 56.30
CA LEU A 6 -32.07 -93.58 56.81
C LEU A 6 -32.38 -92.86 58.15
N PHE A 7 -33.42 -91.98 58.14
CA PHE A 7 -34.52 -91.74 59.13
C PHE A 7 -35.13 -90.31 58.94
N ILE A 8 -36.40 -90.11 58.52
CA ILE A 8 -37.72 -90.16 59.23
C ILE A 8 -37.94 -88.94 60.17
N ALA A 9 -38.78 -87.95 59.81
CA ALA A 9 -40.23 -87.78 60.07
C ALA A 9 -40.52 -86.98 61.38
N ILE A 10 -41.16 -85.80 61.36
CA ILE A 10 -42.61 -85.47 61.34
C ILE A 10 -43.14 -85.02 62.74
N ILE A 11 -43.77 -83.82 62.75
CA ILE A 11 -44.92 -83.33 63.57
C ILE A 11 -44.72 -82.50 64.87
N LEU A 12 -45.69 -81.56 65.00
CA LEU A 12 -46.19 -80.72 66.12
C LEU A 12 -45.49 -79.37 66.34
N GLY A 13 -46.12 -78.20 66.26
CA GLY A 13 -47.52 -77.83 66.01
C GLY A 13 -47.85 -76.54 66.78
N LEU A 14 -48.54 -75.58 66.15
CA LEU A 14 -49.79 -74.98 66.65
C LEU A 14 -50.29 -73.86 65.71
N PHE A 15 -51.53 -74.03 65.30
CA PHE A 15 -52.38 -73.07 64.60
C PHE A 15 -52.92 -72.03 65.60
N SER A 16 -52.83 -70.75 65.25
CA SER A 16 -53.82 -69.75 65.67
C SER A 16 -53.88 -68.67 64.59
N THR A 17 -55.04 -68.62 63.94
CA THR A 17 -55.42 -67.69 62.90
C THR A 17 -55.73 -66.31 63.47
N LEU A 18 -55.11 -65.27 62.94
CA LEU A 18 -55.78 -63.99 62.73
C LEU A 18 -55.30 -63.38 61.40
N LEU A 19 -56.25 -63.21 60.49
CA LEU A 19 -56.09 -62.46 59.25
C LEU A 19 -55.79 -60.99 59.57
N VAL A 20 -54.59 -60.54 59.20
CA VAL A 20 -54.33 -59.15 58.82
C VAL A 20 -53.45 -59.19 57.56
N GLN A 21 -54.04 -58.90 56.40
CA GLN A 21 -53.28 -58.42 55.25
C GLN A 21 -53.10 -56.88 55.37
N PRO A 22 -52.24 -56.27 54.56
CA PRO A 22 -50.79 -56.26 54.75
C PRO A 22 -50.32 -54.81 54.95
N VAL A 23 -49.35 -54.59 55.84
CA VAL A 23 -48.63 -53.30 55.85
C VAL A 23 -47.33 -53.54 55.11
N PHE A 24 -47.40 -53.49 53.77
CA PHE A 24 -46.22 -53.42 52.93
C PHE A 24 -45.63 -52.02 53.06
N SER A 25 -44.61 -51.92 53.91
CA SER A 25 -43.72 -50.77 54.00
C SER A 25 -42.51 -51.10 53.14
N ASN A 26 -42.12 -50.17 52.25
CA ASN A 26 -40.80 -50.16 51.61
C ASN A 26 -39.75 -50.65 52.63
N GLN A 27 -39.11 -51.80 52.37
CA GLN A 27 -38.08 -52.31 53.27
C GLN A 27 -36.85 -51.42 53.09
N ARG A 28 -36.71 -50.45 54.00
CA ARG A 28 -35.53 -49.60 54.11
C ARG A 28 -34.52 -50.32 54.99
N ILE A 29 -33.40 -50.72 54.41
CA ILE A 29 -32.29 -51.38 55.09
C ILE A 29 -31.16 -50.36 55.23
N GLU A 30 -30.90 -49.98 56.46
CA GLU A 30 -29.74 -49.18 56.82
C GLU A 30 -28.53 -50.09 57.02
N LYS A 31 -27.39 -49.67 56.49
CA LYS A 31 -26.11 -50.33 56.68
C LYS A 31 -25.10 -49.29 57.15
N ASP A 32 -24.36 -49.68 58.16
CA ASP A 32 -23.15 -49.03 58.64
C ASP A 32 -21.99 -49.89 58.13
N THR A 33 -21.33 -49.45 57.06
CA THR A 33 -20.32 -50.24 56.34
C THR A 33 -18.94 -50.09 56.99
N ASP A 34 -18.63 -48.95 57.60
CA ASP A 34 -17.37 -48.69 58.31
C ASP A 34 -17.40 -49.01 59.81
N HIS A 35 -18.57 -49.38 60.35
CA HIS A 35 -18.83 -49.83 61.72
C HIS A 35 -18.57 -48.76 62.79
N ASP A 36 -18.78 -47.48 62.44
CA ASP A 36 -18.56 -46.36 63.35
C ASP A 36 -19.80 -46.02 64.22
N GLY A 37 -20.92 -46.70 63.96
CA GLY A 37 -22.19 -46.51 64.66
C GLY A 37 -23.18 -45.58 63.94
N LYS A 38 -22.86 -45.08 62.74
CA LYS A 38 -23.75 -44.29 61.90
C LYS A 38 -24.04 -44.99 60.57
N THR A 39 -25.23 -44.74 60.02
CA THR A 39 -25.66 -45.33 58.76
C THR A 39 -25.00 -44.60 57.58
N ASP A 40 -24.14 -45.28 56.82
CA ASP A 40 -23.48 -44.73 55.63
C ASP A 40 -24.16 -45.12 54.31
N ARG A 41 -25.04 -46.13 54.36
CA ARG A 41 -25.80 -46.60 53.19
C ARG A 41 -27.22 -46.99 53.53
N VAL A 42 -28.16 -46.49 52.75
CA VAL A 42 -29.58 -46.82 52.86
C VAL A 42 -30.04 -47.50 51.58
N MET A 43 -30.48 -48.75 51.68
CA MET A 43 -31.03 -49.52 50.56
C MET A 43 -32.55 -49.61 50.70
N ILE A 44 -33.28 -49.18 49.68
CA ILE A 44 -34.74 -49.19 49.63
C ILE A 44 -35.17 -50.27 48.64
N TYR A 45 -36.01 -51.20 49.09
CA TYR A 45 -36.55 -52.30 48.29
C TYR A 45 -38.05 -52.12 48.05
N SER A 46 -38.50 -52.55 46.87
CA SER A 46 -39.93 -52.72 46.54
C SER A 46 -40.59 -53.80 47.40
N ASP A 47 -41.92 -53.80 47.45
CA ASP A 47 -42.74 -54.83 48.11
C ASP A 47 -42.46 -56.26 47.65
N LYS A 48 -41.84 -56.43 46.47
CA LYS A 48 -41.43 -57.71 45.89
C LYS A 48 -39.99 -58.11 46.22
N GLY A 49 -39.27 -57.34 47.03
CA GLY A 49 -37.88 -57.58 47.44
C GLY A 49 -36.84 -57.19 46.39
N THR A 50 -37.22 -56.49 45.31
CA THR A 50 -36.28 -55.95 44.33
C THR A 50 -35.76 -54.59 44.79
N ILE A 51 -34.45 -54.35 44.70
CA ILE A 51 -33.84 -53.06 45.06
C ILE A 51 -34.35 -51.95 44.15
N GLN A 52 -34.71 -50.81 44.73
CA GLN A 52 -35.20 -49.62 44.03
C GLN A 52 -34.23 -48.46 44.14
N THR A 53 -33.70 -48.21 45.34
CA THR A 53 -32.82 -47.06 45.57
C THR A 53 -31.70 -47.43 46.53
N VAL A 54 -30.51 -46.87 46.31
CA VAL A 54 -29.39 -46.88 47.26
C VAL A 54 -28.94 -45.45 47.48
N GLU A 55 -29.10 -44.94 48.69
CA GLU A 55 -28.56 -43.66 49.13
C GLU A 55 -27.24 -43.93 49.84
N ILE A 56 -26.23 -43.11 49.54
CA ILE A 56 -24.88 -43.22 50.07
C ILE A 56 -24.52 -41.85 50.60
N ASP A 57 -24.30 -41.81 51.90
CA ASP A 57 -23.96 -40.63 52.71
C ASP A 57 -22.56 -40.88 53.29
N THR A 58 -21.55 -40.37 52.59
CA THR A 58 -20.14 -40.69 52.82
C THR A 58 -19.54 -39.84 53.94
N ASP A 59 -20.02 -38.60 54.11
CA ASP A 59 -19.55 -37.69 55.15
C ASP A 59 -20.42 -37.69 56.42
N GLN A 60 -21.54 -38.43 56.36
CA GLN A 60 -22.45 -38.72 57.47
C GLN A 60 -23.13 -37.48 58.03
N ASP A 61 -23.44 -36.53 57.17
CA ASP A 61 -24.15 -35.29 57.53
C ASP A 61 -25.69 -35.43 57.49
N GLY A 62 -26.18 -36.56 56.98
CA GLY A 62 -27.60 -36.89 56.81
C GLY A 62 -28.17 -36.58 55.41
N TRP A 63 -27.35 -36.09 54.48
CA TRP A 63 -27.70 -35.75 53.11
C TRP A 63 -26.87 -36.60 52.12
N PRO A 64 -27.45 -37.63 51.48
CA PRO A 64 -26.66 -38.53 50.65
C PRO A 64 -26.10 -37.84 49.40
N GLU A 65 -24.78 -37.74 49.30
CA GLU A 65 -24.07 -37.17 48.14
C GLU A 65 -24.33 -38.00 46.88
N ARG A 66 -24.62 -39.30 47.04
CA ARG A 66 -24.90 -40.19 45.91
C ARG A 66 -26.17 -41.01 46.10
N ILE A 67 -27.07 -40.88 45.12
CA ILE A 67 -28.28 -41.71 45.03
C ILE A 67 -28.21 -42.57 43.77
N GLN A 68 -28.41 -43.87 43.92
CA GLN A 68 -28.51 -44.83 42.82
C GLN A 68 -29.95 -45.33 42.74
N GLU A 69 -30.58 -45.22 41.58
CA GLU A 69 -31.94 -45.70 41.32
C GLU A 69 -31.87 -46.90 40.38
N TYR A 70 -32.67 -47.92 40.67
CA TYR A 70 -32.72 -49.21 39.99
C TYR A 70 -34.10 -49.44 39.40
N ASP A 71 -34.14 -49.94 38.16
CA ASP A 71 -35.36 -50.43 37.52
C ASP A 71 -35.25 -51.94 37.31
N HIS A 72 -36.20 -52.70 37.85
CA HIS A 72 -36.21 -54.17 37.83
C HIS A 72 -34.87 -54.82 38.30
N GLY A 73 -34.16 -54.17 39.23
CA GLY A 73 -32.88 -54.64 39.78
C GLY A 73 -31.64 -54.30 38.94
N LEU A 74 -31.81 -53.65 37.79
CA LEU A 74 -30.72 -53.09 37.01
C LEU A 74 -30.57 -51.60 37.32
N ILE A 75 -29.32 -51.12 37.37
CA ILE A 75 -29.07 -49.71 37.61
C ILE A 75 -29.66 -48.87 36.47
N ASN A 76 -30.41 -47.84 36.82
CA ASN A 76 -31.11 -46.95 35.91
C ASN A 76 -30.51 -45.54 35.94
N VAL A 77 -30.31 -44.97 37.14
CA VAL A 77 -29.77 -43.62 37.30
C VAL A 77 -28.80 -43.55 38.48
N ILE A 78 -27.72 -42.79 38.35
CA ILE A 78 -26.88 -42.34 39.47
C ILE A 78 -26.94 -40.81 39.53
N LYS A 79 -27.33 -40.26 40.68
CA LYS A 79 -27.33 -38.82 40.96
C LYS A 79 -26.19 -38.52 41.93
N ARG A 80 -25.41 -37.48 41.64
CA ARG A 80 -24.26 -37.06 42.45
C ARG A 80 -24.30 -35.56 42.71
N ASP A 81 -24.06 -35.22 43.95
CA ASP A 81 -23.63 -33.90 44.41
C ASP A 81 -22.11 -33.82 44.18
N MET A 82 -21.65 -32.75 43.53
CA MET A 82 -20.25 -32.57 43.14
C MET A 82 -19.55 -31.46 43.93
N ASP A 83 -20.30 -30.57 44.58
CA ASP A 83 -19.80 -29.44 45.35
C ASP A 83 -20.30 -29.39 46.80
N ASP A 84 -20.94 -30.47 47.25
CA ASP A 84 -21.40 -30.74 48.62
C ASP A 84 -22.35 -29.63 49.12
N ASP A 85 -23.16 -29.08 48.22
CA ASP A 85 -24.14 -28.03 48.52
C ASP A 85 -25.57 -28.56 48.76
N GLY A 86 -25.75 -29.88 48.65
CA GLY A 86 -27.00 -30.61 48.80
C GLY A 86 -27.83 -30.68 47.51
N PHE A 87 -27.41 -30.00 46.44
CA PHE A 87 -27.95 -30.18 45.10
C PHE A 87 -27.24 -31.36 44.42
N ARG A 88 -27.90 -31.97 43.43
CA ARG A 88 -27.31 -33.11 42.69
C ARG A 88 -27.19 -32.73 41.24
N GLU A 89 -26.09 -32.07 40.91
CA GLU A 89 -25.81 -31.43 39.63
C GLU A 89 -25.69 -32.49 38.54
N THR A 90 -25.21 -33.69 38.89
CA THR A 90 -24.89 -34.73 37.90
C THR A 90 -25.85 -35.90 37.97
N ARG A 91 -26.38 -36.31 36.81
CA ARG A 91 -27.24 -37.49 36.66
C ARG A 91 -26.72 -38.38 35.53
N ASP A 92 -26.22 -39.57 35.85
CA ASP A 92 -25.81 -40.59 34.87
C ASP A 92 -26.96 -41.56 34.65
N PHE A 93 -27.37 -41.78 33.40
CA PHE A 93 -28.42 -42.72 33.00
C PHE A 93 -27.79 -43.99 32.41
N PHE A 94 -28.42 -45.13 32.71
CA PHE A 94 -27.94 -46.46 32.33
C PHE A 94 -29.05 -47.24 31.62
N VAL A 95 -28.69 -47.94 30.55
CA VAL A 95 -29.57 -48.88 29.84
C VAL A 95 -28.84 -50.22 29.74
N SER A 96 -29.46 -51.29 30.24
CA SER A 96 -28.86 -52.63 30.29
C SER A 96 -27.48 -52.66 30.96
N GLY A 97 -27.30 -51.85 32.01
CA GLY A 97 -26.05 -51.78 32.80
C GLY A 97 -24.92 -50.96 32.16
N LYS A 98 -25.14 -50.32 31.00
CA LYS A 98 -24.17 -49.42 30.37
C LYS A 98 -24.65 -47.98 30.44
N ARG A 99 -23.75 -47.05 30.78
CA ARG A 99 -24.05 -45.62 30.80
C ARG A 99 -24.36 -45.13 29.38
N THR A 100 -25.52 -44.50 29.20
CA THR A 100 -25.97 -43.96 27.91
C THR A 100 -25.85 -42.45 27.83
N THR A 101 -26.26 -41.75 28.89
CA THR A 101 -26.14 -40.29 28.98
C THR A 101 -25.73 -39.83 30.37
N GLN A 102 -25.14 -38.64 30.44
CA GLN A 102 -24.90 -37.90 31.68
C GLN A 102 -25.44 -36.49 31.52
N HIS A 103 -26.29 -36.05 32.43
CA HIS A 103 -26.82 -34.70 32.51
C HIS A 103 -26.08 -33.95 33.59
N ARG A 104 -25.65 -32.72 33.31
CA ARG A 104 -25.07 -31.80 34.30
C ARG A 104 -25.90 -30.52 34.34
N LEU A 105 -26.30 -30.14 35.55
CA LEU A 105 -27.07 -28.94 35.82
C LEU A 105 -26.13 -27.77 36.16
N ASP A 106 -26.56 -26.54 35.91
CA ASP A 106 -25.91 -25.33 36.42
C ASP A 106 -26.34 -25.04 37.87
N ALA A 107 -25.73 -24.00 38.47
CA ALA A 107 -26.06 -23.53 39.82
C ALA A 107 -27.51 -23.02 40.00
N ARG A 108 -28.28 -22.87 38.91
CA ARG A 108 -29.70 -22.49 38.93
C ARG A 108 -30.61 -23.72 38.76
N GLY A 109 -30.02 -24.90 38.60
CA GLY A 109 -30.70 -26.16 38.35
C GLY A 109 -31.16 -26.38 36.91
N ASN A 110 -30.74 -25.52 35.96
CA ASN A 110 -31.01 -25.71 34.54
C ASN A 110 -30.04 -26.70 33.93
N LEU A 111 -30.44 -27.38 32.86
CA LEU A 111 -29.61 -28.36 32.19
C LEU A 111 -28.51 -27.68 31.35
N ALA A 112 -27.29 -27.64 31.88
CA ALA A 112 -26.15 -26.98 31.26
C ALA A 112 -25.41 -27.86 30.24
N GLN A 113 -25.38 -29.19 30.47
CA GLN A 113 -24.66 -30.11 29.61
C GLN A 113 -25.33 -31.49 29.54
N ILE A 114 -25.33 -32.09 28.36
CA ILE A 114 -25.61 -33.53 28.16
C ILE A 114 -24.38 -34.17 27.52
N THR A 115 -23.89 -35.26 28.09
CA THR A 115 -22.86 -36.12 27.51
C THR A 115 -23.49 -37.44 27.10
N CYS A 116 -23.37 -37.82 25.84
CA CYS A 116 -23.84 -39.11 25.31
C CYS A 116 -22.65 -40.07 25.18
N PHE A 117 -22.87 -41.35 25.47
CA PHE A 117 -21.85 -42.40 25.41
C PHE A 117 -22.19 -43.49 24.39
N ASP A 118 -21.17 -44.12 23.81
CA ASP A 118 -21.30 -45.26 22.91
C ASP A 118 -21.47 -46.59 23.67
N ALA A 119 -21.62 -47.70 22.93
CA ALA A 119 -21.79 -49.03 23.50
C ALA A 119 -20.58 -49.55 24.31
N HIS A 120 -19.43 -48.85 24.25
CA HIS A 120 -18.22 -49.10 25.02
C HIS A 120 -18.01 -48.03 26.11
N GLU A 121 -19.05 -47.23 26.40
CA GLU A 121 -19.06 -46.14 27.38
C GLU A 121 -18.04 -45.01 27.10
N LYS A 122 -17.55 -44.91 25.86
CA LYS A 122 -16.74 -43.78 25.41
C LYS A 122 -17.65 -42.64 25.00
N VAL A 123 -17.18 -41.40 25.16
CA VAL A 123 -17.95 -40.21 24.78
C VAL A 123 -18.20 -40.23 23.27
N LEU A 124 -19.45 -40.03 22.89
CA LEU A 124 -19.94 -39.91 21.51
C LEU A 124 -20.26 -38.45 21.16
N GLU A 125 -20.94 -37.75 22.08
CA GLU A 125 -21.41 -36.39 21.87
C GLU A 125 -21.44 -35.63 23.20
N ILE A 126 -21.12 -34.33 23.21
CA ILE A 126 -21.40 -33.44 24.33
C ILE A 126 -22.20 -32.25 23.80
N ARG A 127 -23.32 -31.92 24.45
CA ARG A 127 -24.15 -30.74 24.16
C ARG A 127 -24.00 -29.78 25.32
N LYS A 128 -23.76 -28.51 25.04
CA LYS A 128 -23.58 -27.45 26.05
C LYS A 128 -24.41 -26.23 25.72
N ASP A 129 -25.00 -25.70 26.77
CA ASP A 129 -25.58 -24.36 26.81
C ASP A 129 -24.47 -23.43 27.34
N THR A 130 -23.82 -22.73 26.42
CA THR A 130 -22.69 -21.83 26.68
C THR A 130 -23.11 -20.37 26.82
N ASN A 131 -24.32 -20.00 26.37
CA ASN A 131 -24.88 -18.66 26.52
C ASN A 131 -25.87 -18.55 27.70
N HIS A 132 -26.21 -19.67 28.34
CA HIS A 132 -27.13 -19.82 29.47
C HIS A 132 -28.59 -19.43 29.16
N ASP A 133 -29.07 -19.70 27.94
CA ASP A 133 -30.44 -19.42 27.50
C ASP A 133 -31.40 -20.63 27.60
N ALA A 134 -30.93 -21.73 28.22
CA ALA A 134 -31.60 -23.02 28.35
C ALA A 134 -31.77 -23.80 27.02
N ARG A 135 -31.02 -23.44 25.97
CA ARG A 135 -30.88 -24.20 24.72
C ARG A 135 -29.41 -24.58 24.53
N PHE A 136 -29.17 -25.73 23.93
CA PHE A 136 -27.80 -26.13 23.60
C PHE A 136 -27.36 -25.42 22.32
N ASP A 137 -26.34 -24.57 22.42
CA ASP A 137 -25.76 -23.87 21.28
C ASP A 137 -24.46 -24.53 20.78
N THR A 138 -23.74 -25.26 21.64
CA THR A 138 -22.44 -25.86 21.29
C THR A 138 -22.49 -27.38 21.39
N PHE A 139 -22.11 -28.06 20.32
CA PHE A 139 -22.10 -29.52 20.23
C PHE A 139 -20.70 -30.04 19.89
N TYR A 140 -20.20 -30.99 20.67
CA TYR A 140 -18.92 -31.65 20.49
C TYR A 140 -19.16 -33.08 20.03
N TYR A 141 -18.51 -33.51 18.96
CA TYR A 141 -18.65 -34.83 18.37
C TYR A 141 -17.34 -35.60 18.48
N PHE A 142 -17.44 -36.83 18.97
CA PHE A 142 -16.31 -37.71 19.23
C PHE A 142 -16.43 -38.99 18.41
N GLU A 143 -15.30 -39.50 17.93
CA GLU A 143 -15.20 -40.83 17.32
C GLU A 143 -14.22 -41.66 18.12
N ASN A 144 -14.66 -42.81 18.63
CA ASN A 144 -13.87 -43.69 19.51
C ASN A 144 -13.24 -42.96 20.72
N GLY A 145 -13.91 -41.92 21.23
CA GLY A 145 -13.44 -41.07 22.33
C GLY A 145 -12.49 -39.94 21.93
N VAL A 146 -12.20 -39.76 20.64
CA VAL A 146 -11.35 -38.67 20.13
C VAL A 146 -12.22 -37.56 19.55
N LEU A 147 -12.02 -36.32 19.98
CA LEU A 147 -12.75 -35.16 19.46
C LEU A 147 -12.49 -34.98 17.96
N LYS A 148 -13.57 -34.89 17.16
CA LYS A 148 -13.50 -34.73 15.70
C LYS A 148 -14.06 -33.41 15.22
N ARG A 149 -15.15 -32.95 15.84
CA ARG A 149 -15.84 -31.74 15.39
C ARG A 149 -16.50 -31.04 16.57
N VAL A 150 -16.52 -29.72 16.53
CA VAL A 150 -17.34 -28.87 17.38
C VAL A 150 -18.20 -28.00 16.47
N THR A 151 -19.49 -27.91 16.75
CA THR A 151 -20.40 -26.98 16.08
C THR A 151 -20.93 -25.98 17.09
N LYS A 152 -21.17 -24.76 16.63
CA LYS A 152 -21.73 -23.70 17.45
C LYS A 152 -22.78 -22.91 16.66
N ASP A 153 -23.89 -22.66 17.32
CA ASP A 153 -24.91 -21.68 16.94
C ASP A 153 -24.61 -20.40 17.75
N THR A 154 -24.18 -19.32 17.08
CA THR A 154 -23.77 -18.09 17.76
C THR A 154 -24.87 -17.06 17.96
N ASP A 155 -25.99 -17.17 17.26
CA ASP A 155 -27.10 -16.22 17.31
C ASP A 155 -28.37 -16.83 17.93
N GLY A 156 -28.37 -18.13 18.23
CA GLY A 156 -29.42 -18.85 18.93
C GLY A 156 -30.65 -19.14 18.07
N ASN A 157 -30.51 -19.07 16.74
CA ASN A 157 -31.62 -19.25 15.81
C ASN A 157 -31.91 -20.74 15.51
N GLY A 158 -31.06 -21.65 16.01
CA GLY A 158 -31.16 -23.11 15.83
C GLY A 158 -30.36 -23.64 14.63
N ILE A 159 -29.69 -22.77 13.88
CA ILE A 159 -28.84 -23.09 12.73
C ILE A 159 -27.39 -22.93 13.16
N VAL A 160 -26.56 -23.91 12.79
CA VAL A 160 -25.14 -23.88 13.10
C VAL A 160 -24.43 -22.98 12.09
N ASN A 161 -23.91 -21.85 12.56
CA ASN A 161 -23.10 -20.92 11.79
C ASN A 161 -21.58 -21.12 11.98
N ILE A 162 -21.11 -21.86 12.99
CA ILE A 162 -19.68 -22.19 13.15
C ILE A 162 -19.43 -23.70 13.26
N ARG A 163 -18.45 -24.20 12.50
CA ARG A 163 -18.02 -25.61 12.49
C ARG A 163 -16.49 -25.70 12.58
N THR A 164 -15.98 -26.26 13.66
CA THR A 164 -14.54 -26.50 13.88
C THR A 164 -14.23 -27.99 13.82
N PHE A 165 -13.24 -28.39 13.02
CA PHE A 165 -12.81 -29.77 12.87
C PHE A 165 -11.44 -29.98 13.52
N TYR A 166 -11.25 -31.13 14.14
CA TYR A 166 -10.07 -31.45 14.94
C TYR A 166 -9.33 -32.65 14.34
N GLN A 167 -7.99 -32.55 14.31
CA GLN A 167 -7.08 -33.63 13.94
C GLN A 167 -5.95 -33.67 14.97
N ASN A 168 -5.56 -34.87 15.43
CA ASN A 168 -4.55 -35.03 16.48
C ASN A 168 -4.84 -34.20 17.75
N GLN A 169 -6.12 -34.09 18.11
CA GLN A 169 -6.62 -33.29 19.25
C GLN A 169 -6.33 -31.79 19.17
N ARG A 170 -6.02 -31.27 17.99
CA ARG A 170 -5.83 -29.84 17.70
C ARG A 170 -6.82 -29.39 16.62
N PRO A 171 -7.24 -28.11 16.60
CA PRO A 171 -8.04 -27.61 15.49
C PRO A 171 -7.25 -27.76 14.19
N ALA A 172 -7.91 -28.20 13.14
CA ALA A 172 -7.34 -28.37 11.80
C ALA A 172 -7.98 -27.38 10.81
N ARG A 173 -9.29 -27.17 10.91
CA ARG A 173 -10.02 -26.15 10.16
C ARG A 173 -11.23 -25.63 10.92
N GLN A 174 -11.60 -24.38 10.70
CA GLN A 174 -12.84 -23.79 11.19
C GLN A 174 -13.55 -23.08 10.04
N GLN A 175 -14.86 -23.29 9.94
CA GLN A 175 -15.75 -22.70 8.95
C GLN A 175 -16.78 -21.85 9.69
N GLU A 176 -16.99 -20.64 9.22
CA GLU A 176 -17.98 -19.68 9.70
C GLU A 176 -18.83 -19.26 8.49
N ASP A 177 -20.14 -19.40 8.65
CA ASP A 177 -21.22 -19.22 7.66
C ASP A 177 -22.27 -18.37 8.39
N GLY A 178 -22.00 -17.07 8.45
CA GLY A 178 -22.63 -16.14 9.39
C GLY A 178 -23.96 -15.58 8.89
N ASP A 179 -24.18 -15.57 7.57
CA ASP A 179 -25.49 -15.30 6.97
C ASP A 179 -26.32 -16.56 6.72
N GLU A 180 -25.73 -17.74 6.96
CA GLU A 180 -26.37 -19.05 6.92
C GLU A 180 -26.93 -19.43 5.54
N ASP A 181 -26.34 -18.88 4.48
CA ASP A 181 -26.70 -19.16 3.10
C ASP A 181 -26.09 -20.50 2.58
N GLY A 182 -25.20 -21.11 3.37
CA GLY A 182 -24.50 -22.36 3.07
C GLY A 182 -23.16 -22.17 2.34
N VAL A 183 -22.77 -20.93 2.04
CA VAL A 183 -21.46 -20.51 1.59
C VAL A 183 -20.66 -20.06 2.81
N VAL A 184 -19.50 -20.68 3.02
CA VAL A 184 -18.66 -20.34 4.17
C VAL A 184 -18.03 -18.96 3.96
N ASP A 185 -18.51 -17.94 4.67
CA ASP A 185 -17.96 -16.58 4.70
C ASP A 185 -16.49 -16.53 5.07
N ARG A 186 -16.09 -17.36 6.04
CA ARG A 186 -14.73 -17.36 6.59
C ARG A 186 -14.24 -18.76 6.90
N LEU A 187 -13.07 -19.08 6.36
CA LEU A 187 -12.39 -20.36 6.51
C LEU A 187 -11.01 -20.15 7.15
N LEU A 188 -10.81 -20.75 8.33
CA LEU A 188 -9.50 -20.81 8.99
C LEU A 188 -8.90 -22.20 8.80
N ILE A 189 -7.63 -22.26 8.44
CA ILE A 189 -6.81 -23.49 8.44
C ILE A 189 -5.72 -23.33 9.49
N PHE A 190 -5.49 -24.38 10.27
CA PHE A 190 -4.54 -24.40 11.37
C PHE A 190 -3.37 -25.34 11.07
N ASP A 191 -2.18 -24.97 11.53
CA ASP A 191 -0.96 -25.75 11.39
C ASP A 191 -0.94 -26.95 12.36
N SER A 192 0.10 -27.78 12.27
CA SER A 192 0.30 -28.93 13.19
C SER A 192 0.43 -28.54 14.67
N LYS A 193 0.74 -27.27 14.98
CA LYS A 193 0.83 -26.72 16.34
C LYS A 193 -0.52 -26.18 16.84
N GLY A 194 -1.54 -26.12 15.97
CA GLY A 194 -2.85 -25.53 16.26
C GLY A 194 -2.84 -23.99 16.16
N GLN A 195 -1.81 -23.40 15.55
CA GLN A 195 -1.77 -21.98 15.22
C GLN A 195 -2.44 -21.75 13.88
N VAL A 196 -3.01 -20.56 13.65
CA VAL A 196 -3.60 -20.23 12.35
C VAL A 196 -2.48 -20.18 11.29
N GLU A 197 -2.67 -20.93 10.20
CA GLU A 197 -1.78 -20.96 9.04
C GLU A 197 -2.37 -20.13 7.89
N LYS A 198 -3.70 -20.18 7.73
CA LYS A 198 -4.40 -19.50 6.63
C LYS A 198 -5.78 -19.02 7.08
N ILE A 199 -6.16 -17.83 6.66
CA ILE A 199 -7.53 -17.30 6.76
C ILE A 199 -7.99 -16.93 5.36
N SER A 200 -9.08 -17.52 4.89
CA SER A 200 -9.79 -17.09 3.69
C SER A 200 -11.12 -16.47 4.10
N LYS A 201 -11.49 -15.33 3.51
CA LYS A 201 -12.70 -14.57 3.86
C LYS A 201 -13.27 -13.80 2.67
N ASP A 202 -14.45 -13.23 2.86
CA ASP A 202 -15.21 -12.50 1.84
C ASP A 202 -15.50 -13.44 0.65
N ALA A 203 -16.27 -14.49 0.91
CA ALA A 203 -16.66 -15.45 -0.11
C ALA A 203 -17.52 -14.80 -1.20
N PHE A 204 -17.33 -15.20 -2.45
CA PHE A 204 -18.14 -14.73 -3.60
C PHE A 204 -18.76 -15.89 -4.38
N GLU A 205 -18.25 -17.10 -4.18
CA GLU A 205 -18.80 -18.36 -4.65
C GLU A 205 -18.37 -19.43 -3.64
N LYS A 206 -19.03 -20.58 -3.67
CA LYS A 206 -18.64 -21.74 -2.86
C LYS A 206 -17.14 -22.05 -3.01
N ASP A 207 -16.45 -22.12 -1.87
CA ASP A 207 -15.01 -22.39 -1.75
C ASP A 207 -14.10 -21.35 -2.45
N LYS A 208 -14.63 -20.18 -2.85
CA LYS A 208 -13.87 -19.07 -3.46
C LYS A 208 -13.99 -17.78 -2.65
N TYR A 209 -12.85 -17.15 -2.40
CA TYR A 209 -12.69 -16.08 -1.42
C TYR A 209 -11.93 -14.90 -2.01
N ARG A 210 -12.40 -13.67 -1.75
CA ARG A 210 -11.72 -12.46 -2.22
C ARG A 210 -10.46 -12.15 -1.46
N ILE A 211 -10.34 -12.57 -0.20
CA ILE A 211 -9.16 -12.29 0.61
C ILE A 211 -8.62 -13.59 1.20
N THR A 212 -7.33 -13.82 1.02
CA THR A 212 -6.59 -14.91 1.66
C THR A 212 -5.37 -14.36 2.37
N GLN A 213 -5.22 -14.67 3.66
CA GLN A 213 -4.10 -14.30 4.51
C GLN A 213 -3.35 -15.56 4.95
N PHE A 214 -2.02 -15.53 4.85
CA PHE A 214 -1.13 -16.61 5.27
C PHE A 214 -0.29 -16.16 6.45
N PHE A 215 -0.14 -17.05 7.43
CA PHE A 215 0.53 -16.79 8.70
C PHE A 215 1.69 -17.77 8.88
N GLU A 216 2.76 -17.31 9.51
CA GLU A 216 3.94 -18.12 9.83
C GLU A 216 4.46 -17.74 11.22
N ASN A 217 4.57 -18.74 12.10
CA ASN A 217 4.94 -18.54 13.52
C ASN A 217 4.07 -17.49 14.24
N GLY A 218 2.80 -17.38 13.87
CA GLY A 218 1.82 -16.45 14.46
C GLY A 218 1.82 -15.03 13.87
N GLY A 219 2.81 -14.66 13.04
CA GLY A 219 2.85 -13.38 12.33
C GLY A 219 2.23 -13.46 10.93
N LEU A 220 1.74 -12.34 10.41
CA LEU A 220 1.24 -12.28 9.03
C LEU A 220 2.43 -12.36 8.07
N LYS A 221 2.37 -13.28 7.10
CA LYS A 221 3.42 -13.49 6.10
C LYS A 221 3.05 -12.91 4.74
N GLU A 222 1.83 -13.20 4.30
CA GLU A 222 1.35 -12.79 2.98
C GLU A 222 -0.15 -12.55 3.00
N GLN A 223 -0.62 -11.58 2.23
CA GLN A 223 -2.03 -11.35 1.97
C GLN A 223 -2.26 -11.26 0.47
N GLN A 224 -3.21 -12.03 -0.02
CA GLN A 224 -3.67 -12.09 -1.40
C GLN A 224 -5.09 -11.55 -1.48
N LYS A 225 -5.38 -10.81 -2.55
CA LYS A 225 -6.71 -10.26 -2.84
C LYS A 225 -7.10 -10.50 -4.30
N ASP A 226 -8.29 -11.04 -4.48
CA ASP A 226 -9.06 -11.07 -5.71
C ASP A 226 -10.09 -9.93 -5.63
N ARG A 227 -9.84 -8.87 -6.39
CA ARG A 227 -10.59 -7.61 -6.37
C ARG A 227 -11.78 -7.66 -7.33
N ASN A 228 -11.73 -8.44 -8.41
CA ASN A 228 -12.80 -8.51 -9.41
C ASN A 228 -13.67 -9.79 -9.29
N ALA A 229 -13.35 -10.68 -8.35
CA ALA A 229 -14.01 -11.96 -8.08
C ALA A 229 -13.94 -12.97 -9.24
N ASP A 230 -12.81 -13.00 -9.97
CA ASP A 230 -12.59 -13.90 -11.12
C ASP A 230 -11.72 -15.14 -10.79
N SER A 231 -11.31 -15.30 -9.53
CA SER A 231 -10.39 -16.33 -9.02
C SER A 231 -8.90 -16.12 -9.34
N ASN A 232 -8.55 -15.05 -10.04
CA ASN A 232 -7.17 -14.58 -10.19
C ASN A 232 -6.84 -13.61 -9.05
N ILE A 233 -5.56 -13.57 -8.67
CA ILE A 233 -5.11 -12.75 -7.55
C ILE A 233 -4.56 -11.44 -8.10
N ASP A 234 -5.33 -10.37 -7.92
CA ASP A 234 -5.00 -9.04 -8.44
C ASP A 234 -4.05 -8.26 -7.54
N ALA A 235 -3.91 -8.64 -6.27
CA ALA A 235 -2.98 -7.97 -5.38
C ALA A 235 -2.38 -8.92 -4.34
N VAL A 236 -1.07 -8.81 -4.16
CA VAL A 236 -0.31 -9.57 -3.16
C VAL A 236 0.52 -8.60 -2.32
N ILE A 237 0.48 -8.74 -1.00
CA ILE A 237 1.36 -8.02 -0.06
C ILE A 237 2.11 -9.05 0.77
N ARG A 238 3.44 -8.90 0.85
CA ARG A 238 4.31 -9.72 1.69
C ARG A 238 4.79 -8.93 2.89
N TYR A 239 4.96 -9.64 4.01
CA TYR A 239 5.27 -9.08 5.31
C TYR A 239 6.48 -9.78 5.93
N VAL A 240 7.29 -9.03 6.67
CA VAL A 240 8.38 -9.54 7.52
C VAL A 240 8.31 -8.79 8.84
N ASN A 241 8.23 -9.53 9.96
CA ASN A 241 8.00 -8.95 11.29
C ASN A 241 6.77 -8.03 11.33
N ASP A 242 5.67 -8.48 10.71
CA ASP A 242 4.39 -7.75 10.56
C ASP A 242 4.47 -6.40 9.83
N LEU A 243 5.61 -6.07 9.21
CA LEU A 243 5.78 -4.90 8.36
C LEU A 243 5.76 -5.30 6.88
N PRO A 244 5.10 -4.52 6.00
CA PRO A 244 5.12 -4.82 4.56
C PRO A 244 6.55 -4.66 4.03
N VAL A 245 6.92 -5.54 3.09
CA VAL A 245 8.22 -5.51 2.37
C VAL A 245 8.05 -5.43 0.86
N GLU A 246 6.97 -5.99 0.32
CA GLU A 246 6.66 -5.98 -1.11
C GLU A 246 5.14 -5.96 -1.30
N GLN A 247 4.66 -5.19 -2.27
CA GLN A 247 3.29 -5.28 -2.78
C GLN A 247 3.32 -5.34 -4.29
N LYS A 248 2.52 -6.24 -4.87
CA LYS A 248 2.28 -6.38 -6.30
C LYS A 248 0.81 -6.17 -6.60
N LYS A 249 0.48 -5.52 -7.71
CA LYS A 249 -0.90 -5.30 -8.15
C LYS A 249 -1.03 -5.45 -9.66
N ASP A 250 -2.11 -6.10 -10.08
CA ASP A 250 -2.69 -6.12 -11.42
C ASP A 250 -3.91 -5.18 -11.37
N ASP A 251 -3.70 -3.91 -11.72
CA ASP A 251 -4.69 -2.84 -11.61
C ASP A 251 -5.68 -2.83 -12.78
N ASN A 252 -5.33 -3.40 -13.93
CA ASN A 252 -6.20 -3.49 -15.11
C ASN A 252 -6.95 -4.84 -15.25
N PHE A 253 -6.62 -5.84 -14.42
CA PHE A 253 -7.18 -7.20 -14.39
C PHE A 253 -6.90 -8.03 -15.65
N ASP A 254 -5.74 -7.86 -16.26
CA ASP A 254 -5.32 -8.62 -17.45
C ASP A 254 -4.49 -9.87 -17.13
N GLY A 255 -4.21 -10.12 -15.84
CA GLY A 255 -3.40 -11.22 -15.34
C GLY A 255 -1.90 -10.90 -15.23
N ARG A 256 -1.47 -9.68 -15.52
CA ARG A 256 -0.09 -9.19 -15.38
C ARG A 256 0.00 -8.17 -14.25
N ILE A 257 1.19 -8.07 -13.66
CA ILE A 257 1.41 -7.13 -12.57
C ILE A 257 1.77 -5.77 -13.17
N ASP A 258 0.90 -4.78 -13.03
CA ASP A 258 1.10 -3.39 -13.44
C ASP A 258 1.92 -2.58 -12.45
N VAL A 259 1.87 -2.93 -11.15
CA VAL A 259 2.50 -2.11 -10.10
C VAL A 259 3.26 -2.97 -9.11
N ILE A 260 4.51 -2.58 -8.82
CA ILE A 260 5.31 -3.14 -7.73
C ILE A 260 5.77 -2.04 -6.79
N HIS A 261 5.47 -2.20 -5.50
CA HIS A 261 6.00 -1.41 -4.39
C HIS A 261 6.97 -2.24 -3.56
N GLN A 262 8.08 -1.63 -3.17
CA GLN A 262 9.02 -2.19 -2.20
C GLN A 262 9.11 -1.27 -0.99
N PHE A 263 9.11 -1.89 0.20
CA PHE A 263 9.08 -1.18 1.47
C PHE A 263 10.33 -1.52 2.28
N GLU A 264 10.91 -0.50 2.92
CA GLU A 264 11.99 -0.65 3.89
C GLU A 264 11.47 -0.23 5.26
N LYS A 265 11.48 -1.14 6.24
CA LYS A 265 10.93 -0.92 7.59
C LYS A 265 9.48 -0.40 7.57
N GLY A 266 8.68 -0.88 6.63
CA GLY A 266 7.27 -0.48 6.43
C GLY A 266 7.06 0.85 5.71
N VAL A 267 8.13 1.57 5.34
CA VAL A 267 8.06 2.82 4.56
C VAL A 267 8.31 2.50 3.08
N LEU A 268 7.49 3.07 2.18
CA LEU A 268 7.70 2.91 0.74
C LEU A 268 9.09 3.44 0.36
N SER A 269 9.90 2.60 -0.28
CA SER A 269 11.30 2.89 -0.65
C SER A 269 11.50 2.93 -2.16
N TYR A 270 10.75 2.11 -2.90
CA TYR A 270 10.81 2.03 -4.35
C TYR A 270 9.46 1.63 -4.94
N ARG A 271 9.19 2.12 -6.15
CA ARG A 271 7.99 1.83 -6.91
C ARG A 271 8.34 1.72 -8.38
N LYS A 272 7.70 0.76 -9.06
CA LYS A 272 7.69 0.71 -10.52
C LYS A 272 6.30 0.41 -11.06
N MET A 273 5.98 0.95 -12.24
CA MET A 273 4.70 0.75 -12.92
C MET A 273 4.89 0.51 -14.41
N ASP A 274 3.97 -0.27 -14.96
CA ASP A 274 3.64 -0.39 -16.38
C ASP A 274 2.33 0.41 -16.54
N ARG A 275 2.43 1.65 -17.05
CA ARG A 275 1.31 2.61 -17.12
C ARG A 275 0.50 2.45 -18.39
N ASP A 276 1.11 1.96 -19.47
CA ASP A 276 0.46 1.76 -20.77
C ASP A 276 0.00 0.31 -21.01
N ALA A 277 0.33 -0.61 -20.10
CA ALA A 277 0.00 -2.03 -20.13
C ALA A 277 0.61 -2.79 -21.32
N ASP A 278 1.80 -2.37 -21.77
CA ASP A 278 2.53 -3.05 -22.85
C ASP A 278 3.37 -4.26 -22.36
N GLY A 279 3.51 -4.42 -21.04
CA GLY A 279 4.32 -5.46 -20.38
C GLY A 279 5.75 -5.01 -20.02
N GLN A 280 6.11 -3.76 -20.26
CA GLN A 280 7.38 -3.14 -19.91
C GLN A 280 7.16 -2.08 -18.82
N TRP A 281 8.19 -1.87 -18.00
CA TRP A 281 8.10 -0.90 -16.92
C TRP A 281 8.50 0.47 -17.45
N ASP A 282 7.58 1.43 -17.43
CA ASP A 282 7.80 2.79 -17.97
C ASP A 282 7.90 3.88 -16.89
N TYR A 283 7.67 3.53 -15.62
CA TYR A 283 7.72 4.46 -14.51
C TYR A 283 8.45 3.86 -13.33
N PHE A 284 9.38 4.62 -12.76
CA PHE A 284 10.14 4.23 -11.58
C PHE A 284 10.24 5.41 -10.61
N ALA A 285 10.07 5.15 -9.31
CA ALA A 285 10.22 6.18 -8.29
C ALA A 285 10.97 5.64 -7.07
N ARG A 286 11.88 6.44 -6.52
CA ARG A 286 12.59 6.17 -5.27
C ARG A 286 12.17 7.14 -4.19
N PHE A 287 12.19 6.66 -2.96
CA PHE A 287 11.74 7.40 -1.79
C PHE A 287 12.78 7.35 -0.67
N ASP A 288 12.83 8.39 0.15
CA ASP A 288 13.68 8.42 1.34
C ASP A 288 13.08 7.64 2.52
N GLN A 289 13.81 7.56 3.64
CA GLN A 289 13.37 6.85 4.85
C GLN A 289 12.11 7.44 5.50
N LYS A 290 11.64 8.62 5.06
CA LYS A 290 10.38 9.25 5.51
C LYS A 290 9.25 9.06 4.48
N GLY A 291 9.49 8.35 3.38
CA GLY A 291 8.54 8.12 2.31
C GLY A 291 8.38 9.29 1.34
N ARG A 292 9.32 10.25 1.33
CA ARG A 292 9.30 11.38 0.40
C ARG A 292 10.01 10.99 -0.88
N CYS A 293 9.44 11.33 -2.03
CA CYS A 293 10.04 11.03 -3.32
C CYS A 293 11.37 11.79 -3.49
N ILE A 294 12.42 11.10 -3.94
CA ILE A 294 13.75 11.68 -4.18
C ILE A 294 14.17 11.60 -5.66
N GLU A 295 13.58 10.68 -6.41
CA GLU A 295 13.90 10.47 -7.82
C GLU A 295 12.68 9.84 -8.51
N VAL A 296 12.38 10.31 -9.73
CA VAL A 296 11.42 9.70 -10.65
C VAL A 296 12.13 9.51 -11.99
N ARG A 297 11.99 8.32 -12.58
CA ARG A 297 12.50 7.97 -13.91
C ARG A 297 11.33 7.50 -14.76
N GLU A 298 11.19 8.01 -15.98
CA GLU A 298 10.08 7.70 -16.87
C GLU A 298 10.57 7.38 -18.29
N ASP A 299 9.96 6.38 -18.92
CA ASP A 299 9.97 6.14 -20.36
C ASP A 299 8.60 6.56 -20.92
N ASN A 300 8.49 7.82 -21.34
CA ASN A 300 7.32 8.38 -22.00
C ASN A 300 7.27 8.05 -23.49
N THR A 301 8.37 7.55 -24.05
CA THR A 301 8.45 7.15 -25.47
C THR A 301 8.01 5.71 -25.70
N HIS A 302 7.94 4.91 -24.63
CA HIS A 302 7.59 3.48 -24.60
C HIS A 302 8.54 2.64 -25.49
N ASN A 303 9.82 2.99 -25.49
CA ASN A 303 10.86 2.30 -26.27
C ASN A 303 11.74 1.36 -25.43
N GLY A 304 11.45 1.25 -24.12
CA GLY A 304 12.19 0.46 -23.14
C GLY A 304 13.35 1.22 -22.48
N GLN A 305 13.56 2.49 -22.78
CA GLN A 305 14.62 3.34 -22.25
C GLN A 305 14.03 4.58 -21.56
N VAL A 306 14.59 4.94 -20.41
CA VAL A 306 14.16 6.13 -19.67
C VAL A 306 14.58 7.39 -20.44
N ASP A 307 13.62 8.22 -20.87
CA ASP A 307 13.87 9.53 -21.48
C ASP A 307 13.85 10.70 -20.48
N LEU A 308 13.33 10.48 -19.26
CA LEU A 308 13.15 11.55 -18.29
C LEU A 308 13.53 11.15 -16.87
N VAL A 309 14.40 11.94 -16.23
CA VAL A 309 14.75 11.78 -14.81
C VAL A 309 14.44 13.08 -14.07
N ARG A 310 13.74 13.01 -12.94
CA ARG A 310 13.48 14.14 -12.05
C ARG A 310 14.05 13.86 -10.66
N ASN A 311 14.85 14.78 -10.15
CA ASN A 311 15.49 14.67 -8.83
C ASN A 311 14.88 15.67 -7.85
N PHE A 312 14.63 15.21 -6.61
CA PHE A 312 13.95 15.98 -5.57
C PHE A 312 14.78 16.06 -4.29
N LYS A 313 14.67 17.19 -3.58
CA LYS A 313 15.21 17.39 -2.23
C LYS A 313 14.09 17.79 -1.28
N GLY A 314 13.50 16.80 -0.61
CA GLY A 314 12.26 17.03 0.14
C GLY A 314 11.08 17.20 -0.83
N PRO A 315 10.24 18.24 -0.70
CA PRO A 315 9.17 18.51 -1.66
C PRO A 315 9.66 19.22 -2.93
N ASP A 316 10.89 19.73 -2.93
CA ASP A 316 11.38 20.64 -3.97
C ASP A 316 12.01 19.86 -5.13
N LEU A 317 11.58 20.17 -6.35
CA LEU A 317 12.23 19.72 -7.59
C LEU A 317 13.56 20.46 -7.72
N VAL A 318 14.66 19.71 -7.93
CA VAL A 318 16.02 20.26 -8.00
C VAL A 318 16.57 20.18 -9.42
N SER A 319 16.36 19.06 -10.11
CA SER A 319 16.75 18.92 -11.51
C SER A 319 15.81 18.03 -12.30
N VAL A 320 15.80 18.27 -13.61
CA VAL A 320 15.16 17.44 -14.62
C VAL A 320 16.18 17.18 -15.72
N GLU A 321 16.41 15.91 -16.04
CA GLU A 321 17.29 15.45 -17.10
C GLU A 321 16.43 14.82 -18.19
N GLN A 322 16.70 15.14 -19.46
CA GLN A 322 15.93 14.71 -20.62
C GLN A 322 16.87 14.15 -21.71
N ASP A 323 16.50 12.97 -22.20
CA ASP A 323 17.03 12.33 -23.41
C ASP A 323 15.97 12.44 -24.51
N SER A 324 16.09 13.44 -25.39
CA SER A 324 15.02 13.76 -26.35
C SER A 324 15.11 12.95 -27.63
N ASP A 325 16.26 12.35 -27.93
CA ASP A 325 16.49 11.54 -29.13
C ASP A 325 16.58 10.04 -28.86
N SER A 326 16.41 9.64 -27.59
CA SER A 326 16.33 8.26 -27.12
C SER A 326 17.57 7.43 -27.37
N ASP A 327 18.74 8.07 -27.28
CA ASP A 327 20.01 7.41 -27.51
C ASP A 327 20.77 7.03 -26.22
N GLY A 328 20.13 7.26 -25.07
CA GLY A 328 20.60 6.91 -23.73
C GLY A 328 21.47 7.99 -23.08
N PHE A 329 21.69 9.11 -23.76
CA PHE A 329 22.38 10.28 -23.21
C PHE A 329 21.37 11.37 -22.89
N PHE A 330 21.38 11.88 -21.66
CA PHE A 330 20.51 12.98 -21.25
C PHE A 330 21.13 14.31 -21.64
N GLU A 331 20.96 14.74 -22.90
CA GLU A 331 21.56 15.96 -23.43
C GLU A 331 21.04 17.22 -22.74
N THR A 332 19.82 17.18 -22.18
CA THR A 332 19.19 18.34 -21.57
C THR A 332 19.14 18.20 -20.05
N VAL A 333 19.69 19.17 -19.33
CA VAL A 333 19.61 19.28 -17.86
C VAL A 333 19.03 20.63 -17.45
N SER A 334 17.89 20.61 -16.76
CA SER A 334 17.24 21.80 -16.21
C SER A 334 17.32 21.80 -14.68
N LEU A 335 17.76 22.90 -14.09
CA LEU A 335 17.87 23.12 -12.65
C LEU A 335 16.73 24.02 -12.16
N PHE A 336 16.24 23.71 -10.97
CA PHE A 336 15.08 24.35 -10.37
C PHE A 336 15.36 24.87 -8.96
N GLU A 337 14.76 26.00 -8.62
CA GLU A 337 14.73 26.55 -7.26
C GLU A 337 13.31 27.09 -6.99
N ASN A 338 12.73 26.79 -5.82
CA ASN A 338 11.35 27.17 -5.48
C ASN A 338 10.32 26.81 -6.58
N GLN A 339 10.46 25.61 -7.17
CA GLN A 339 9.61 25.10 -8.26
C GLN A 339 9.65 25.91 -9.57
N LYS A 340 10.65 26.79 -9.74
CA LYS A 340 10.87 27.55 -10.99
C LYS A 340 12.21 27.17 -11.61
N PRO A 341 12.32 27.14 -12.95
CA PRO A 341 13.59 26.91 -13.60
C PRO A 341 14.53 28.11 -13.30
N VAL A 342 15.80 27.81 -13.05
CA VAL A 342 16.87 28.82 -12.86
C VAL A 342 17.95 28.71 -13.92
N LYS A 343 18.20 27.49 -14.43
CA LYS A 343 19.18 27.21 -15.48
C LYS A 343 18.75 26.01 -16.31
N LYS A 344 18.91 26.07 -17.62
CA LYS A 344 18.82 24.93 -18.54
C LYS A 344 20.12 24.82 -19.32
N MET A 345 20.62 23.60 -19.47
CA MET A 345 21.86 23.25 -20.18
C MET A 345 21.50 22.20 -21.22
N VAL A 346 22.07 22.30 -22.43
CA VAL A 346 21.89 21.34 -23.51
C VAL A 346 23.27 21.04 -24.11
N ASP A 347 23.64 19.76 -24.16
CA ASP A 347 24.90 19.20 -24.70
C ASP A 347 24.55 18.20 -25.82
N LYS A 348 24.30 18.68 -27.05
CA LYS A 348 23.87 17.81 -28.16
C LYS A 348 25.05 17.03 -28.76
N ASN A 349 26.26 17.55 -28.65
CA ASN A 349 27.45 16.93 -29.24
C ASN A 349 28.06 15.84 -28.33
N LYS A 350 27.60 15.75 -27.07
CA LYS A 350 27.99 14.79 -26.04
C LYS A 350 29.44 14.88 -25.60
N ASP A 351 29.99 16.09 -25.61
CA ASP A 351 31.38 16.31 -25.20
C ASP A 351 31.52 16.62 -23.69
N GLY A 352 30.40 16.75 -22.97
CA GLY A 352 30.34 17.06 -21.55
C GLY A 352 30.30 18.56 -21.24
N GLN A 353 30.36 19.41 -22.26
CA GLN A 353 30.17 20.86 -22.18
C GLN A 353 28.84 21.24 -22.85
N PRO A 354 28.03 22.10 -22.23
CA PRO A 354 26.74 22.44 -22.82
C PRO A 354 26.90 23.44 -23.98
N ASP A 355 26.54 23.02 -25.19
CA ASP A 355 26.37 23.89 -26.36
C ASP A 355 25.44 25.08 -26.09
N THR A 356 24.38 24.87 -25.29
CA THR A 356 23.41 25.91 -24.96
C THR A 356 23.18 26.02 -23.46
N ILE A 357 23.29 27.23 -22.93
CA ILE A 357 22.91 27.56 -21.55
C ILE A 357 21.83 28.64 -21.58
N ILE A 358 20.71 28.38 -20.91
CA ILE A 358 19.63 29.33 -20.69
C ILE A 358 19.53 29.64 -19.20
N LEU A 359 19.59 30.92 -18.83
CA LEU A 359 19.39 31.39 -17.47
C LEU A 359 18.00 32.03 -17.35
N PHE A 360 17.36 31.79 -16.20
CA PHE A 360 16.03 32.29 -15.90
C PHE A 360 16.06 33.17 -14.66
N ASN A 361 15.26 34.24 -14.66
CA ASN A 361 15.13 35.12 -13.52
C ASN A 361 14.25 34.51 -12.40
N SER A 362 14.12 35.18 -11.26
CA SER A 362 13.31 34.74 -10.11
C SER A 362 11.81 34.55 -10.39
N ARG A 363 11.31 35.07 -11.52
CA ARG A 363 9.93 34.84 -12.00
C ARG A 363 9.82 33.59 -12.87
N GLY A 364 10.92 32.96 -13.24
CA GLY A 364 10.99 31.79 -14.14
C GLY A 364 10.96 32.17 -15.62
N LYS A 365 11.20 33.44 -15.95
CA LYS A 365 11.27 33.94 -17.34
C LYS A 365 12.70 33.92 -17.86
N LYS A 366 12.89 33.77 -19.16
CA LYS A 366 14.21 33.77 -19.79
C LYS A 366 14.89 35.12 -19.52
N GLU A 367 16.13 35.08 -19.06
CA GLU A 367 16.96 36.26 -18.78
C GLU A 367 18.17 36.30 -19.70
N LYS A 368 18.81 35.16 -19.93
CA LYS A 368 20.00 35.05 -20.79
C LYS A 368 20.03 33.74 -21.55
N LEU A 369 20.51 33.76 -22.79
CA LEU A 369 20.95 32.58 -23.53
C LEU A 369 22.41 32.76 -23.93
N ILE A 370 23.16 31.67 -23.84
CA ILE A 370 24.57 31.50 -24.19
C ILE A 370 24.59 30.30 -25.12
N LEU A 371 25.19 30.45 -26.30
CA LEU A 371 25.25 29.42 -27.32
C LEU A 371 26.67 29.32 -27.88
N ASP A 372 27.24 28.13 -27.79
CA ASP A 372 28.37 27.66 -28.59
C ASP A 372 27.80 27.10 -29.89
N ALA A 373 27.93 27.86 -30.98
CA ALA A 373 27.32 27.54 -32.26
C ALA A 373 28.21 26.62 -33.10
N ASN A 374 29.53 26.70 -32.94
CA ASN A 374 30.50 25.91 -33.68
C ASN A 374 30.97 24.64 -32.94
N LEU A 375 30.58 24.48 -31.67
CA LEU A 375 30.86 23.33 -30.81
C LEU A 375 32.35 23.19 -30.44
N ASP A 376 33.05 24.32 -30.23
CA ASP A 376 34.47 24.34 -29.86
C ASP A 376 34.73 24.52 -28.35
N GLY A 377 33.67 24.64 -27.55
CA GLY A 377 33.68 24.89 -26.11
C GLY A 377 33.75 26.36 -25.72
N LYS A 378 33.76 27.29 -26.68
CA LYS A 378 33.65 28.73 -26.46
C LYS A 378 32.26 29.20 -26.87
N THR A 379 31.83 30.31 -26.29
CA THR A 379 30.53 30.87 -26.65
C THR A 379 30.66 31.78 -27.86
N ASP A 380 29.77 31.61 -28.82
CA ASP A 380 29.68 32.46 -30.02
C ASP A 380 28.54 33.47 -29.90
N VAL A 381 27.44 33.13 -29.22
CA VAL A 381 26.23 33.96 -29.17
C VAL A 381 25.74 34.17 -27.75
N TRP A 382 25.43 35.43 -27.42
CA TRP A 382 24.74 35.82 -26.20
C TRP A 382 23.44 36.54 -26.55
N GLN A 383 22.36 36.21 -25.85
CA GLN A 383 21.08 36.90 -25.97
C GLN A 383 20.58 37.27 -24.57
N PHE A 384 20.11 38.50 -24.40
CA PHE A 384 19.59 39.01 -23.13
C PHE A 384 18.11 39.36 -23.26
N TYR A 385 17.37 39.07 -22.20
CA TYR A 385 15.92 39.16 -22.21
C TYR A 385 15.39 39.90 -20.99
N CYS A 386 14.41 40.77 -21.23
CA CYS A 386 13.60 41.39 -20.20
C CYS A 386 12.14 41.02 -20.44
N ASP A 387 11.51 40.37 -19.47
CA ASP A 387 10.09 39.99 -19.54
C ASP A 387 9.70 39.17 -20.80
N ASP A 388 10.61 38.30 -21.27
CA ASP A 388 10.53 37.46 -22.48
C ASP A 388 10.76 38.20 -23.81
N LEU A 389 11.06 39.49 -23.76
CA LEU A 389 11.46 40.30 -24.92
C LEU A 389 13.00 40.31 -25.06
N LEU A 390 13.52 40.10 -26.27
CA LEU A 390 14.95 40.21 -26.56
C LEU A 390 15.35 41.69 -26.47
N THR A 391 16.33 42.02 -25.63
CA THR A 391 16.85 43.39 -25.47
C THR A 391 18.22 43.57 -26.11
N GLU A 392 19.05 42.53 -26.10
CA GLU A 392 20.40 42.56 -26.65
C GLU A 392 20.77 41.20 -27.26
N ARG A 393 21.52 41.21 -28.36
CA ARG A 393 22.14 40.03 -28.95
C ARG A 393 23.57 40.34 -29.37
N HIS A 394 24.52 39.58 -28.85
CA HIS A 394 25.93 39.68 -29.21
C HIS A 394 26.36 38.41 -29.94
N GLN A 395 27.22 38.54 -30.95
CA GLN A 395 27.72 37.44 -31.75
C GLN A 395 29.20 37.63 -32.10
N ASP A 396 29.97 36.57 -31.93
CA ASP A 396 31.31 36.33 -32.47
C ASP A 396 31.11 35.50 -33.76
N GLU A 397 31.32 36.12 -34.93
CA GLU A 397 31.11 35.51 -36.23
C GLU A 397 32.36 34.81 -36.76
N ASP A 398 33.55 35.30 -36.40
CA ASP A 398 34.83 34.77 -36.87
C ASP A 398 35.55 33.84 -35.88
N HIS A 399 34.98 33.69 -34.68
CA HIS A 399 35.41 32.83 -33.59
C HIS A 399 36.78 33.21 -32.99
N ASP A 400 37.13 34.50 -33.04
CA ASP A 400 38.36 35.03 -32.45
C ASP A 400 38.26 35.23 -30.92
N GLY A 401 37.06 35.12 -30.36
CA GLY A 401 36.75 35.30 -28.93
C GLY A 401 36.28 36.71 -28.57
N PHE A 402 36.14 37.61 -29.54
CA PHE A 402 35.57 38.94 -29.39
C PHE A 402 34.21 39.02 -30.09
N VAL A 403 33.36 39.93 -29.62
CA VAL A 403 32.07 40.18 -30.26
C VAL A 403 32.30 40.99 -31.53
N ASP A 404 31.83 40.48 -32.66
CA ASP A 404 31.80 41.17 -33.96
C ASP A 404 30.54 42.00 -34.14
N ILE A 405 29.40 41.50 -33.67
CA ILE A 405 28.10 42.16 -33.85
C ILE A 405 27.37 42.25 -32.51
N ALA A 406 26.93 43.44 -32.14
CA ALA A 406 26.01 43.67 -31.02
C ALA A 406 24.74 44.40 -31.48
N GLU A 407 23.59 43.73 -31.39
CA GLU A 407 22.27 44.24 -31.69
C GLU A 407 21.55 44.65 -30.40
N TYR A 408 20.90 45.82 -30.39
CA TYR A 408 20.14 46.35 -29.26
C TYR A 408 18.71 46.67 -29.69
N TYR A 409 17.76 46.28 -28.83
CA TYR A 409 16.33 46.34 -29.10
C TYR A 409 15.62 47.19 -28.05
N SER A 410 14.57 47.88 -28.48
CA SER A 410 13.71 48.69 -27.61
C SER A 410 12.82 47.83 -26.68
N ASP A 411 12.17 48.48 -25.71
CA ASP A 411 11.17 47.86 -24.84
C ASP A 411 9.92 47.32 -25.57
N ASP A 412 9.72 47.66 -26.85
CA ASP A 412 8.69 47.09 -27.71
C ASP A 412 9.23 46.09 -28.76
N GLY A 413 10.53 45.76 -28.68
CA GLY A 413 11.17 44.69 -29.43
C GLY A 413 11.62 45.08 -30.83
N GLN A 414 11.72 46.38 -31.12
CA GLN A 414 12.21 46.89 -32.40
C GLN A 414 13.72 47.09 -32.32
N LEU A 415 14.43 46.78 -33.40
CA LEU A 415 15.86 47.06 -33.49
C LEU A 415 16.13 48.57 -33.39
N GLU A 416 16.96 49.00 -32.44
CA GLU A 416 17.36 50.40 -32.24
C GLU A 416 18.79 50.67 -32.73
N LYS A 417 19.70 49.71 -32.51
CA LYS A 417 21.13 49.90 -32.77
C LYS A 417 21.80 48.57 -33.14
N ILE A 418 22.72 48.62 -34.11
CA ILE A 418 23.68 47.55 -34.39
C ILE A 418 25.09 48.14 -34.27
N GLU A 419 25.97 47.49 -33.52
CA GLU A 419 27.41 47.78 -33.48
C GLU A 419 28.16 46.65 -34.19
N GLU A 420 28.81 46.97 -35.30
CA GLU A 420 29.81 46.12 -35.95
C GLU A 420 31.19 46.46 -35.37
N LYS A 421 31.95 45.43 -35.01
CA LYS A 421 33.20 45.53 -34.27
C LYS A 421 34.29 44.76 -35.01
N ILE A 422 35.54 45.17 -34.79
CA ILE A 422 36.73 44.48 -35.29
C ILE A 422 37.62 44.21 -34.08
N SER A 423 37.86 42.94 -33.77
CA SER A 423 38.61 42.52 -32.56
C SER A 423 38.09 43.18 -31.27
N GLY A 424 36.76 43.30 -31.17
CA GLY A 424 36.05 43.85 -30.00
C GLY A 424 35.93 45.38 -29.93
N ASN A 425 36.59 46.13 -30.82
CA ASN A 425 36.45 47.59 -30.91
C ASN A 425 35.34 47.96 -31.89
N ASN A 426 34.50 48.93 -31.54
CA ASN A 426 33.46 49.42 -32.45
C ASN A 426 34.09 49.99 -33.72
N TYR A 427 33.63 49.51 -34.87
CA TYR A 427 34.04 49.99 -36.19
C TYR A 427 32.90 50.76 -36.86
N LEU A 428 31.67 50.27 -36.75
CA LEU A 428 30.50 50.89 -37.38
C LEU A 428 29.26 50.70 -36.53
N THR A 429 28.55 51.77 -36.22
CA THR A 429 27.30 51.75 -35.46
C THR A 429 26.15 52.25 -36.31
N TRP A 430 25.15 51.40 -36.54
CA TRP A 430 23.90 51.74 -37.21
C TRP A 430 22.81 52.07 -36.19
N PHE A 431 22.07 53.15 -36.42
CA PHE A 431 20.93 53.59 -35.61
C PHE A 431 19.66 53.55 -36.43
N TYR A 432 18.61 52.99 -35.82
CA TYR A 432 17.31 52.78 -36.43
C TYR A 432 16.24 53.61 -35.71
N ALA A 433 15.38 54.25 -36.49
CA ALA A 433 14.17 54.88 -35.99
C ALA A 433 13.02 53.85 -35.91
N LYS A 434 11.88 54.27 -35.35
CA LYS A 434 10.66 53.44 -35.28
C LYS A 434 10.33 52.78 -36.62
N LYS A 435 9.82 51.55 -36.53
CA LYS A 435 9.58 50.63 -37.66
C LYS A 435 10.88 50.19 -38.34
N GLU A 436 11.98 50.18 -37.58
CA GLU A 436 13.31 49.71 -38.01
C GLU A 436 13.81 50.43 -39.27
N ILE A 437 13.52 51.73 -39.34
CA ILE A 437 13.95 52.57 -40.46
C ILE A 437 15.35 53.08 -40.17
N LEU A 438 16.34 52.65 -40.96
CA LEU A 438 17.72 53.14 -40.85
C LEU A 438 17.77 54.68 -40.90
N ALA A 439 18.37 55.27 -39.88
CA ALA A 439 18.39 56.72 -39.66
C ALA A 439 19.81 57.30 -39.73
N ARG A 440 20.80 56.57 -39.20
CA ARG A 440 22.19 57.04 -39.14
C ARG A 440 23.18 55.88 -39.05
N GLY A 441 24.35 56.03 -39.65
CA GLY A 441 25.54 55.21 -39.41
C GLY A 441 26.69 56.07 -38.87
N GLU A 442 27.47 55.55 -37.94
CA GLU A 442 28.66 56.20 -37.37
C GLU A 442 29.84 55.24 -37.47
N GLN A 443 30.87 55.59 -38.23
CA GLN A 443 32.04 54.76 -38.47
C GLN A 443 33.27 55.35 -37.78
N ASP A 444 33.97 54.52 -37.03
CA ASP A 444 35.30 54.75 -36.46
C ASP A 444 36.29 53.96 -37.33
N LYS A 445 36.89 54.67 -38.29
CA LYS A 445 37.69 54.10 -39.37
C LYS A 445 39.09 53.75 -38.88
N ASP A 446 39.63 54.49 -37.92
CA ASP A 446 40.95 54.26 -37.34
C ASP A 446 40.95 53.55 -35.97
N GLN A 447 39.76 53.28 -35.41
CA GLN A 447 39.50 52.58 -34.15
C GLN A 447 40.05 53.31 -32.91
N ASP A 448 40.08 54.64 -32.93
CA ASP A 448 40.51 55.45 -31.79
C ASP A 448 39.39 55.69 -30.74
N GLY A 449 38.17 55.24 -31.02
CA GLY A 449 36.97 55.41 -30.21
C GLY A 449 36.14 56.65 -30.55
N ARG A 450 36.49 57.39 -31.61
CA ARG A 450 35.76 58.55 -32.12
C ARG A 450 35.18 58.25 -33.49
N THR A 451 34.10 58.95 -33.84
CA THR A 451 33.50 58.78 -35.16
C THR A 451 34.26 59.63 -36.17
N ASP A 452 34.76 58.98 -37.23
CA ASP A 452 35.35 59.63 -38.39
C ASP A 452 34.31 59.93 -39.47
N ILE A 453 33.33 59.03 -39.66
CA ILE A 453 32.35 59.17 -40.75
C ILE A 453 30.92 59.01 -40.22
N TRP A 454 30.06 59.97 -40.54
CA TRP A 454 28.61 59.92 -40.30
C TRP A 454 27.85 59.72 -41.60
N TYR A 455 27.05 58.66 -41.68
CA TYR A 455 26.09 58.41 -42.76
C TYR A 455 24.70 58.81 -42.30
N LEU A 456 24.03 59.75 -42.98
CA LEU A 456 22.70 60.23 -42.61
C LEU A 456 21.65 59.73 -43.59
N TYR A 457 20.54 59.21 -43.04
CA TYR A 457 19.46 58.62 -43.82
C TYR A 457 18.12 59.32 -43.57
N GLU A 458 17.39 59.61 -44.63
CA GLU A 458 16.00 60.05 -44.55
C GLU A 458 15.08 58.95 -45.10
N LYS A 459 14.18 58.42 -44.26
CA LYS A 459 13.26 57.31 -44.62
C LYS A 459 14.00 56.09 -45.18
N GLY A 460 15.12 55.71 -44.57
CA GLY A 460 15.94 54.55 -44.96
C GLY A 460 16.83 54.76 -46.18
N ARG A 461 16.96 56.01 -46.64
CA ARG A 461 17.73 56.37 -47.84
C ARG A 461 18.87 57.28 -47.47
N LEU A 462 20.10 56.94 -47.87
CA LEU A 462 21.28 57.79 -47.69
C LEU A 462 21.03 59.16 -48.36
N THR A 463 21.13 60.22 -47.57
CA THR A 463 20.99 61.61 -48.02
C THR A 463 22.30 62.38 -47.88
N GLU A 464 23.07 62.11 -46.83
CA GLU A 464 24.33 62.82 -46.58
C GLU A 464 25.40 61.89 -46.01
N VAL A 465 26.67 62.20 -46.29
CA VAL A 465 27.85 61.60 -45.65
C VAL A 465 28.74 62.73 -45.16
N HIS A 466 29.12 62.70 -43.89
CA HIS A 466 30.03 63.68 -43.28
C HIS A 466 31.29 62.92 -42.85
N GLU A 467 32.48 63.39 -43.19
CA GLU A 467 33.76 62.76 -42.83
C GLU A 467 34.68 63.79 -42.17
N ASP A 468 35.25 63.42 -41.03
CA ASP A 468 36.38 64.06 -40.36
C ASP A 468 37.65 63.41 -40.93
N THR A 469 38.39 64.15 -41.76
CA THR A 469 39.60 63.67 -42.40
C THR A 469 40.87 63.99 -41.62
N ASN A 470 40.77 64.81 -40.57
CA ASN A 470 41.90 65.29 -39.76
C ASN A 470 41.90 64.76 -38.31
N ALA A 471 40.87 64.02 -37.92
CA ALA A 471 40.64 63.42 -36.60
C ALA A 471 40.49 64.45 -35.44
N ASP A 472 39.95 65.64 -35.72
CA ASP A 472 39.71 66.66 -34.70
C ASP A 472 38.35 66.55 -33.98
N GLY A 473 37.51 65.60 -34.41
CA GLY A 473 36.18 65.31 -33.91
C GLY A 473 35.06 66.08 -34.60
N LYS A 474 35.35 66.80 -35.69
CA LYS A 474 34.37 67.53 -36.49
C LYS A 474 34.53 67.17 -37.96
N PRO A 475 33.43 67.04 -38.71
CA PRO A 475 33.53 66.80 -40.14
C PRO A 475 34.12 68.00 -40.87
N ASP A 476 34.98 67.75 -41.86
CA ASP A 476 35.54 68.72 -42.81
C ASP A 476 35.21 68.38 -44.27
N LEU A 477 34.58 67.22 -44.51
CA LEU A 477 34.05 66.78 -45.80
C LEU A 477 32.56 66.45 -45.67
N TRP A 478 31.72 67.01 -46.56
CA TRP A 478 30.29 66.72 -46.62
C TRP A 478 29.87 66.34 -48.03
N GLU A 479 29.06 65.30 -48.17
CA GLU A 479 28.49 64.87 -49.43
C GLU A 479 26.98 64.79 -49.32
N SER A 480 26.27 65.15 -50.39
CA SER A 480 24.82 65.03 -50.48
C SER A 480 24.43 64.16 -51.67
N TYR A 481 23.41 63.32 -51.47
CA TYR A 481 22.98 62.30 -52.41
C TYR A 481 21.51 62.47 -52.81
N ASP A 482 21.20 62.16 -54.07
CA ASP A 482 19.87 62.34 -54.64
C ASP A 482 18.95 61.11 -54.50
N LYS A 483 17.81 61.20 -55.21
CA LYS A 483 16.82 60.19 -55.65
C LYS A 483 17.33 58.79 -56.05
N THR A 484 18.56 58.71 -56.52
CA THR A 484 19.17 57.51 -57.11
C THR A 484 20.43 57.04 -56.39
N ARG A 485 20.84 57.73 -55.30
CA ARG A 485 22.13 57.57 -54.60
C ARG A 485 23.30 58.07 -55.46
N ALA A 486 23.04 58.95 -56.43
CA ALA A 486 24.06 59.71 -57.10
C ALA A 486 24.46 60.89 -56.21
N MET A 487 25.76 61.10 -56.02
CA MET A 487 26.30 62.27 -55.35
C MET A 487 25.95 63.52 -56.18
N VAL A 488 25.29 64.49 -55.55
CA VAL A 488 24.87 65.76 -56.19
C VAL A 488 25.56 66.98 -55.60
N LYS A 489 26.30 66.81 -54.50
CA LYS A 489 27.06 67.88 -53.90
C LYS A 489 28.19 67.29 -53.08
N ARG A 490 29.37 67.88 -53.14
CA ARG A 490 30.45 67.65 -52.18
C ARG A 490 30.99 68.97 -51.69
N GLN A 491 31.23 69.12 -50.40
CA GLN A 491 31.78 70.32 -49.77
C GLN A 491 33.00 69.93 -48.94
N ARG A 492 34.02 70.79 -48.94
CA ARG A 492 35.25 70.60 -48.17
C ARG A 492 35.66 71.87 -47.46
N ASP A 493 36.02 71.75 -46.20
CA ASP A 493 36.70 72.74 -45.38
C ASP A 493 38.20 72.40 -45.39
N LEU A 494 39.02 73.27 -45.97
CA LEU A 494 40.45 73.01 -46.18
C LEU A 494 41.32 73.66 -45.11
N ASP A 495 40.79 74.66 -44.40
CA ASP A 495 41.48 75.34 -43.31
C ASP A 495 40.97 74.96 -41.90
N TYR A 496 39.94 74.10 -41.84
CA TYR A 496 39.38 73.49 -40.65
C TYR A 496 38.73 74.51 -39.69
N ASP A 497 38.14 75.59 -40.23
CA ASP A 497 37.45 76.61 -39.45
C ASP A 497 35.96 76.27 -39.16
N GLY A 498 35.45 75.17 -39.74
CA GLY A 498 34.09 74.68 -39.66
C GLY A 498 33.16 75.21 -40.76
N ILE A 499 33.69 75.94 -41.75
CA ILE A 499 32.97 76.51 -42.88
C ILE A 499 33.56 75.95 -44.17
N PRO A 500 32.75 75.36 -45.08
CA PRO A 500 33.30 74.83 -46.32
C PRO A 500 33.90 75.91 -47.26
N ASP A 501 35.18 75.74 -47.60
CA ASP A 501 35.92 76.54 -48.59
C ASP A 501 35.59 76.18 -50.04
N PHE A 502 35.29 74.89 -50.28
CA PHE A 502 35.12 74.33 -51.61
C PHE A 502 33.78 73.61 -51.75
N THR A 503 33.12 73.78 -52.89
CA THR A 503 31.89 73.05 -53.24
C THR A 503 32.00 72.53 -54.67
N ASP A 504 31.88 71.22 -54.81
CA ASP A 504 31.79 70.48 -56.07
C ASP A 504 30.33 70.11 -56.36
N GLY A 505 29.90 70.31 -57.60
CA GLY A 505 28.58 69.92 -58.11
C GLY A 505 28.67 68.67 -59.00
N PRO A 506 27.53 68.11 -59.43
CA PRO A 506 27.52 66.98 -60.35
C PRO A 506 27.97 67.36 -61.76
#